data_AF-A0AAU5W8Y7-F1
#
_entry.id   AF-A0AAU5W8Y7-F1
#
_cell.length_a   1.000
_cell.length_b   1.000
_cell.length_c   1.000
_cell.angle_alpha   90.00
_cell.angle_beta   90.00
_cell.angle_gamma   90.00
#
_symmetry.space_group_name_H-M   'P 1'
#
loop_
_entity.id
_entity.type
_entity.pdbx_description
1 polymer ?
#
loop_
_entity_poly.entity_id
_entity_poly.type
_entity_poly.pdbx_seq_one_letter_code
_entity_poly.pdbx_strand_id
1 'polypeptide(L)'
;MALPRWLEGKSDEEVTSALRAEVDSDHDRLAAGEKLTFFHELVDEPDEDLAGEWDMYCRHAARVDERVSRLRSAALARFDRDVVPLPPADAAEVVYGEDDFWFPGFAAERRRGPTEDPWSELTPEEKLEHAIFGTVPPRRSDLAGERRCAAREAAERRDYAVWRSTHQPSDPAVRSAAESRVARDRAAIERRFADDWGIELPDSIFRYRLFLLSLGPVEQRALHDTELRPFGIMDLFDDPACPAREGVDVRVHGRYYRDPPEFLTFMHGGTDGLHFGLWYDDGRTCTGVASYYNNDGGGVGLPSGTPLEAVRERIERLQAHHDSEAGEDGPIAADLAEERFRLRALREVLMTFETGDRPEEGDAYHETYRVEDEVLEDGDPSRFETLDGGGALADGESVVPRGRQRPYDGYDWCTNLHGQMVEHPDAVAVWVTEALKRCAAGDSASALTLGRDLHWASGGDDERERQAHELLVAAYRALGRNSLAGITDAHHRHRGLPQVNVLRT
;
A
#
# COMPACT_ATOMS: atom_id res chain seq x y z
N MET A 1 19.01 -21.94 43.81
CA MET A 1 18.67 -20.49 43.66
C MET A 1 17.14 -20.34 43.60
N ALA A 2 16.54 -19.18 43.89
CA ALA A 2 15.11 -18.99 43.58
C ALA A 2 14.94 -18.89 42.06
N LEU A 3 13.91 -19.52 41.49
CA LEU A 3 13.63 -19.40 40.05
C LEU A 3 13.38 -17.92 39.69
N PRO A 4 13.83 -17.46 38.51
CA PRO A 4 13.39 -16.17 37.98
C PRO A 4 11.87 -16.04 38.03
N ARG A 5 11.36 -14.87 38.41
CA ARG A 5 9.91 -14.63 38.60
C ARG A 5 9.05 -15.03 37.39
N TRP A 6 9.60 -14.90 36.18
CA TRP A 6 8.88 -15.23 34.94
C TRP A 6 8.76 -16.74 34.67
N LEU A 7 9.43 -17.57 35.49
CA LEU A 7 9.33 -19.03 35.51
C LEU A 7 8.47 -19.56 36.66
N GLU A 8 8.06 -18.71 37.61
CA GLU A 8 7.22 -19.13 38.73
C GLU A 8 5.83 -19.59 38.25
N GLY A 9 5.38 -20.75 38.72
CA GLY A 9 4.06 -21.30 38.38
C GLY A 9 3.98 -22.07 37.06
N LYS A 10 5.07 -22.13 36.29
CA LYS A 10 5.19 -23.01 35.11
C LYS A 10 5.47 -24.46 35.54
N SER A 11 5.03 -25.42 34.72
CA SER A 11 5.41 -26.82 34.85
C SER A 11 6.89 -27.04 34.52
N ASP A 12 7.45 -28.17 34.96
CA ASP A 12 8.87 -28.50 34.75
C ASP A 12 9.25 -28.50 33.26
N GLU A 13 8.37 -28.98 32.40
CA GLU A 13 8.55 -29.00 30.94
C GLU A 13 8.53 -27.59 30.36
N GLU A 14 7.59 -26.73 30.79
CA GLU A 14 7.52 -25.34 30.36
C GLU A 14 8.74 -24.52 30.80
N VAL A 15 9.28 -24.77 32.00
CA VAL A 15 10.51 -24.13 32.47
C VAL A 15 11.69 -24.54 31.60
N THR A 16 11.86 -25.84 31.36
CA THR A 16 12.97 -26.37 30.56
C THR A 16 12.92 -25.88 29.12
N SER A 17 11.73 -25.89 28.51
CA SER A 17 11.50 -25.36 27.15
C SER A 17 11.82 -23.87 27.06
N ALA A 18 11.40 -23.09 28.06
CA ALA A 18 11.67 -21.66 28.10
C ALA A 18 13.17 -21.33 28.26
N LEU A 19 13.88 -22.03 29.15
CA LEU A 19 15.33 -21.87 29.31
C LEU A 19 16.07 -22.23 28.02
N ARG A 20 15.65 -23.31 27.34
CA ARG A 20 16.24 -23.71 26.06
C ARG A 20 16.04 -22.64 24.99
N ALA A 21 14.84 -22.08 24.90
CA ALA A 21 14.53 -20.97 23.98
C ALA A 21 15.31 -19.70 24.31
N GLU A 22 15.59 -19.43 25.58
CA GLU A 22 16.42 -18.29 26.00
C GLU A 22 17.88 -18.45 25.58
N VAL A 23 18.47 -19.64 25.78
CA VAL A 23 19.83 -19.98 25.28
C VAL A 23 19.89 -19.83 23.76
N ASP A 24 18.87 -20.33 23.07
CA ASP A 24 18.74 -20.26 21.63
C ASP A 24 18.73 -18.81 21.11
N SER A 25 17.87 -17.97 21.71
CA SER A 25 17.74 -16.54 21.39
C SER A 25 18.98 -15.73 21.74
N ASP A 26 19.69 -16.06 22.82
CA ASP A 26 20.90 -15.31 23.20
C ASP A 26 22.07 -15.55 22.21
N HIS A 27 22.12 -16.70 21.55
CA HIS A 27 23.06 -16.90 20.45
C HIS A 27 22.71 -16.04 19.23
N ASP A 28 21.43 -15.83 18.93
CA ASP A 28 21.02 -14.89 17.87
C ASP A 28 21.42 -13.45 18.24
N ARG A 29 21.28 -13.05 19.50
CA ARG A 29 21.80 -11.79 20.05
C ARG A 29 23.32 -11.66 19.88
N LEU A 30 24.08 -12.73 20.16
CA LEU A 30 25.53 -12.73 19.95
C LEU A 30 25.90 -12.46 18.49
N ALA A 31 25.23 -13.13 17.55
CA ALA A 31 25.47 -12.94 16.12
C ALA A 31 25.17 -11.49 15.70
N ALA A 32 24.01 -10.96 16.09
CA ALA A 32 23.61 -9.58 15.79
C ALA A 32 24.62 -8.57 16.36
N GLY A 33 25.01 -8.72 17.62
CA GLY A 33 25.98 -7.84 18.28
C GLY A 33 27.34 -7.86 17.58
N GLU A 34 27.86 -9.01 17.18
CA GLU A 34 29.14 -9.13 16.48
C GLU A 34 29.11 -8.62 15.03
N LYS A 35 27.98 -8.77 14.34
CA LYS A 35 27.78 -8.17 13.00
C LYS A 35 27.80 -6.65 13.06
N LEU A 36 27.08 -6.07 14.02
CA LEU A 36 26.99 -4.60 14.19
C LEU A 36 28.36 -3.95 14.49
N THR A 37 29.27 -4.70 15.14
CA THR A 37 30.62 -4.19 15.45
C THR A 37 31.39 -3.79 14.19
N PHE A 38 31.13 -4.44 13.05
CA PHE A 38 31.76 -4.09 11.77
C PHE A 38 31.54 -2.62 11.41
N PHE A 39 30.30 -2.12 11.49
CA PHE A 39 30.00 -0.73 11.15
C PHE A 39 30.39 0.25 12.27
N HIS A 40 30.35 -0.16 13.54
CA HIS A 40 30.87 0.67 14.65
C HIS A 40 32.34 1.06 14.47
N GLU A 41 33.14 0.16 13.92
CA GLU A 41 34.56 0.39 13.62
C GLU A 41 34.76 1.33 12.42
N LEU A 42 33.75 1.51 11.57
CA LEU A 42 33.80 2.32 10.36
C LEU A 42 33.06 3.66 10.44
N VAL A 43 32.33 3.96 11.52
CA VAL A 43 31.52 5.19 11.67
C VAL A 43 32.32 6.47 11.36
N ASP A 44 33.61 6.52 11.73
CA ASP A 44 34.45 7.71 11.57
C ASP A 44 35.27 7.70 10.26
N GLU A 45 35.18 6.62 9.48
CA GLU A 45 35.91 6.48 8.21
C GLU A 45 35.16 7.20 7.07
N PRO A 46 35.85 7.72 6.05
CA PRO A 46 35.20 8.39 4.93
C PRO A 46 34.37 7.42 4.06
N ASP A 47 33.31 7.92 3.42
CA ASP A 47 32.40 7.15 2.55
C ASP A 47 32.96 6.99 1.12
N GLU A 48 34.14 6.36 0.96
CA GLU A 48 34.80 6.23 -0.36
C GLU A 48 34.29 5.05 -1.21
N ASP A 49 34.01 3.89 -0.59
CA ASP A 49 33.56 2.67 -1.27
C ASP A 49 32.51 1.91 -0.46
N LEU A 50 31.37 2.55 -0.24
CA LEU A 50 30.22 2.00 0.49
C LEU A 50 29.73 0.64 -0.07
N ALA A 51 29.79 0.44 -1.39
CA ALA A 51 29.41 -0.84 -1.99
C ALA A 51 30.41 -1.96 -1.65
N GLY A 52 31.72 -1.66 -1.69
CA GLY A 52 32.76 -2.58 -1.24
C GLY A 52 32.69 -2.87 0.26
N GLU A 53 32.33 -1.89 1.08
CA GLU A 53 32.06 -2.07 2.52
C GLU A 53 30.94 -3.08 2.77
N TRP A 54 29.84 -3.00 2.01
CA TRP A 54 28.76 -3.98 2.11
C TRP A 54 29.22 -5.40 1.74
N ASP A 55 29.99 -5.56 0.66
CA ASP A 55 30.54 -6.88 0.30
C ASP A 55 31.46 -7.45 1.40
N MET A 56 32.24 -6.59 2.06
CA MET A 56 33.06 -6.96 3.22
C MET A 56 32.20 -7.35 4.41
N TYR A 57 31.14 -6.60 4.69
CA TYR A 57 30.17 -6.90 5.73
C TYR A 57 29.50 -8.25 5.49
N CYS A 58 29.00 -8.55 4.28
CA CYS A 58 28.37 -9.85 3.99
C CYS A 58 29.33 -11.02 4.25
N ARG A 59 30.61 -10.89 3.89
CA ARG A 59 31.64 -11.90 4.21
C ARG A 59 31.89 -12.01 5.71
N HIS A 60 31.90 -10.89 6.42
CA HIS A 60 32.03 -10.86 7.88
C HIS A 60 30.85 -11.55 8.56
N ALA A 61 29.62 -11.16 8.20
CA ALA A 61 28.37 -11.71 8.71
C ALA A 61 28.30 -13.23 8.51
N ALA A 62 28.64 -13.73 7.31
CA ALA A 62 28.66 -15.17 7.05
C ALA A 62 29.64 -15.93 7.98
N ARG A 63 30.82 -15.36 8.28
CA ARG A 63 31.78 -15.96 9.22
C ARG A 63 31.27 -15.92 10.66
N VAL A 64 30.61 -14.83 11.06
CA VAL A 64 29.97 -14.72 12.38
C VAL A 64 28.88 -15.78 12.51
N ASP A 65 27.99 -15.91 11.53
CA ASP A 65 26.90 -16.88 11.54
C ASP A 65 27.40 -18.33 11.61
N GLU A 66 28.41 -18.69 10.82
CA GLU A 66 29.01 -20.02 10.87
C GLU A 66 29.62 -20.34 12.25
N ARG A 67 30.30 -19.36 12.87
CA ARG A 67 30.89 -19.53 14.20
C ARG A 67 29.81 -19.63 15.27
N VAL A 68 28.85 -18.70 15.30
CA VAL A 68 27.77 -18.67 16.29
C VAL A 68 26.86 -19.88 16.16
N SER A 69 26.54 -20.32 14.94
CA SER A 69 25.76 -21.55 14.71
C SER A 69 26.42 -22.79 15.30
N ARG A 70 27.76 -22.90 15.20
CA ARG A 70 28.52 -23.98 15.85
C ARG A 70 28.47 -23.89 17.38
N LEU A 71 28.60 -22.68 17.95
CA LEU A 71 28.47 -22.45 19.39
C LEU A 71 27.07 -22.80 19.90
N ARG A 72 26.02 -22.31 19.21
CA ARG A 72 24.61 -22.59 19.48
C ARG A 72 24.33 -24.08 19.46
N SER A 73 24.77 -24.77 18.41
CA SER A 73 24.60 -26.23 18.29
C SER A 73 25.29 -26.98 19.43
N ALA A 74 26.49 -26.58 19.83
CA ALA A 74 27.21 -27.18 20.95
C ALA A 74 26.54 -26.90 22.30
N ALA A 75 26.05 -25.68 22.51
CA ALA A 75 25.31 -25.28 23.70
C ALA A 75 24.00 -26.07 23.81
N LEU A 76 23.18 -26.10 22.76
CA LEU A 76 21.92 -26.84 22.77
C LEU A 76 22.11 -28.35 22.95
N ALA A 77 23.14 -28.94 22.32
CA ALA A 77 23.45 -30.36 22.55
C ALA A 77 23.91 -30.63 24.00
N ARG A 78 24.63 -29.69 24.62
CA ARG A 78 24.97 -29.75 26.06
C ARG A 78 23.72 -29.58 26.92
N PHE A 79 22.82 -28.68 26.54
CA PHE A 79 21.56 -28.42 27.25
C PHE A 79 20.70 -29.69 27.30
N ASP A 80 20.49 -30.30 26.13
CA ASP A 80 19.65 -31.49 25.99
C ASP A 80 20.24 -32.69 26.77
N ARG A 81 21.58 -32.77 26.89
CA ARG A 81 22.27 -33.84 27.61
C ARG A 81 22.32 -33.61 29.13
N ASP A 82 22.66 -32.40 29.55
CA ASP A 82 23.09 -32.10 30.92
C ASP A 82 22.03 -31.33 31.73
N VAL A 83 21.16 -30.57 31.07
CA VAL A 83 20.20 -29.66 31.72
C VAL A 83 18.78 -30.26 31.74
N VAL A 84 18.31 -30.82 30.62
CA VAL A 84 16.96 -31.41 30.52
C VAL A 84 16.66 -32.49 31.58
N PRO A 85 17.60 -33.36 32.00
CA PRO A 85 17.33 -34.36 33.04
C PRO A 85 17.19 -33.79 34.46
N LEU A 86 17.47 -32.50 34.68
CA LEU A 86 17.49 -31.89 36.00
C LEU A 86 16.12 -31.36 36.42
N PRO A 87 15.81 -31.33 37.74
CA PRO A 87 14.69 -30.54 38.24
C PRO A 87 14.82 -29.06 37.84
N PRO A 88 13.72 -28.31 37.62
CA PRO A 88 13.77 -26.95 37.09
C PRO A 88 14.66 -25.96 37.85
N ALA A 89 14.70 -26.06 39.18
CA ALA A 89 15.54 -25.20 40.00
C ALA A 89 17.03 -25.45 39.77
N ASP A 90 17.42 -26.72 39.59
CA ASP A 90 18.80 -27.12 39.33
C ASP A 90 19.19 -26.81 37.88
N ALA A 91 18.24 -26.99 36.93
CA ALA A 91 18.42 -26.60 35.53
C ALA A 91 18.71 -25.09 35.41
N ALA A 92 17.89 -24.25 36.06
CA ALA A 92 18.11 -22.81 36.09
C ALA A 92 19.44 -22.45 36.76
N GLU A 93 19.81 -23.12 37.85
CA GLU A 93 21.08 -22.87 38.54
C GLU A 93 22.30 -23.19 37.66
N VAL A 94 22.26 -24.28 36.87
CA VAL A 94 23.31 -24.61 35.90
C VAL A 94 23.39 -23.58 34.78
N VAL A 95 22.24 -23.19 34.22
CA VAL A 95 22.16 -22.28 33.07
C VAL A 95 22.62 -20.87 33.45
N TYR A 96 22.15 -20.32 34.57
CA TYR A 96 22.57 -18.98 35.01
C TYR A 96 23.92 -18.97 35.74
N GLY A 97 24.40 -20.13 36.22
CA GLY A 97 25.71 -20.26 36.88
C GLY A 97 26.90 -20.22 35.91
N GLU A 98 26.69 -20.57 34.64
CA GLU A 98 27.70 -20.50 33.56
C GLU A 98 27.23 -19.53 32.45
N ASP A 99 26.89 -18.30 32.84
CA ASP A 99 26.30 -17.29 31.95
C ASP A 99 27.15 -17.01 30.70
N ASP A 100 28.48 -16.94 30.80
CA ASP A 100 29.37 -16.77 29.64
C ASP A 100 29.22 -17.88 28.58
N PHE A 101 28.81 -19.09 28.98
CA PHE A 101 28.61 -20.22 28.08
C PHE A 101 27.19 -20.30 27.53
N TRP A 102 26.19 -20.14 28.39
CA TRP A 102 24.77 -20.27 28.01
C TRP A 102 24.20 -18.99 27.39
N PHE A 103 24.71 -17.84 27.82
CA PHE A 103 24.29 -16.51 27.39
C PHE A 103 25.49 -15.66 26.89
N PRO A 104 26.23 -16.14 25.87
CA PRO A 104 27.41 -15.44 25.37
C PRO A 104 27.11 -14.07 24.74
N GLY A 105 25.90 -13.85 24.21
CA GLY A 105 25.43 -12.57 23.70
C GLY A 105 25.30 -11.55 24.83
N PHE A 106 24.59 -11.90 25.90
CA PHE A 106 24.50 -11.07 27.09
C PHE A 106 25.87 -10.81 27.74
N ALA A 107 26.76 -11.81 27.77
CA ALA A 107 28.14 -11.61 28.22
C ALA A 107 28.93 -10.63 27.35
N ALA A 108 28.76 -10.69 26.02
CA ALA A 108 29.38 -9.76 25.09
C ALA A 108 28.87 -8.33 25.28
N GLU A 109 27.56 -8.13 25.44
CA GLU A 109 26.94 -6.83 25.75
C GLU A 109 27.49 -6.25 27.05
N ARG A 110 27.54 -7.05 28.12
CA ARG A 110 28.09 -6.62 29.41
C ARG A 110 29.54 -6.14 29.32
N ARG A 111 30.35 -6.77 28.47
CA ARG A 111 31.76 -6.37 28.22
C ARG A 111 31.86 -5.07 27.42
N ARG A 112 30.90 -4.77 26.55
CA ARG A 112 30.82 -3.48 25.84
C ARG A 112 30.47 -2.33 26.79
N GLY A 113 29.83 -2.64 27.92
CA GLY A 113 29.35 -1.66 28.88
C GLY A 113 27.87 -1.34 28.66
N PRO A 114 27.26 -0.54 29.54
CA PRO A 114 25.85 -0.18 29.43
C PRO A 114 25.62 0.64 28.14
N THR A 115 25.02 -0.01 27.15
CA THR A 115 24.53 0.61 25.89
C THR A 115 23.41 1.62 26.12
N GLU A 116 22.83 1.65 27.33
CA GLU A 116 21.66 2.48 27.66
C GLU A 116 21.99 3.86 28.23
N ASP A 117 23.25 4.18 28.53
CA ASP A 117 23.62 5.55 28.87
C ASP A 117 24.05 6.28 27.59
N PRO A 118 23.14 7.02 26.90
CA PRO A 118 23.52 7.81 25.73
C PRO A 118 24.62 8.83 26.06
N TRP A 119 24.83 9.17 27.34
CA TRP A 119 25.93 10.03 27.78
C TRP A 119 27.26 9.29 27.89
N SER A 120 27.28 7.97 28.01
CA SER A 120 28.52 7.22 28.16
C SER A 120 29.38 7.25 26.90
N GLU A 121 28.75 7.39 25.73
CA GLU A 121 29.42 7.53 24.42
C GLU A 121 29.90 8.96 24.15
N LEU A 122 29.37 9.96 24.86
CA LEU A 122 29.70 11.36 24.61
C LEU A 122 31.00 11.80 25.29
N THR A 123 31.84 12.44 24.49
CA THR A 123 32.98 13.23 24.97
C THR A 123 32.52 14.33 25.93
N PRO A 124 33.38 14.79 26.86
CA PRO A 124 33.07 15.95 27.70
C PRO A 124 32.59 17.18 26.91
N GLU A 125 33.13 17.38 25.71
CA GLU A 125 32.77 18.45 24.79
C GLU A 125 31.34 18.30 24.26
N GLU A 126 30.95 17.10 23.79
CA GLU A 126 29.58 16.82 23.32
C GLU A 126 28.55 16.91 24.46
N LYS A 127 28.93 16.46 25.67
CA LYS A 127 28.10 16.66 26.87
C LYS A 127 27.87 18.15 27.15
N LEU A 128 28.91 18.96 26.99
CA LEU A 128 28.84 20.40 27.17
C LEU A 128 28.00 21.07 26.07
N GLU A 129 28.18 20.68 24.80
CA GLU A 129 27.37 21.18 23.69
C GLU A 129 25.90 20.82 23.87
N HIS A 130 25.58 19.58 24.23
CA HIS A 130 24.22 19.20 24.57
C HIS A 130 23.66 20.05 25.72
N ALA A 131 24.43 20.24 26.79
CA ALA A 131 23.99 21.07 27.93
C ALA A 131 23.75 22.54 27.54
N ILE A 132 24.43 23.04 26.50
CA ILE A 132 24.29 24.43 26.03
C ILE A 132 23.17 24.57 24.99
N PHE A 133 23.07 23.66 24.03
CA PHE A 133 22.22 23.79 22.84
C PHE A 133 21.00 22.87 22.84
N GLY A 134 20.93 21.89 23.75
CA GLY A 134 19.84 20.90 23.82
C GLY A 134 19.83 19.88 22.69
N THR A 135 20.83 19.90 21.79
CA THR A 135 20.99 18.93 20.70
C THR A 135 21.58 17.65 21.25
N VAL A 136 20.87 16.53 21.15
CA VAL A 136 21.43 15.21 21.45
C VAL A 136 22.19 14.77 20.21
N PRO A 137 23.52 14.57 20.27
CA PRO A 137 24.25 13.99 19.14
C PRO A 137 23.70 12.57 18.86
N PRO A 138 23.68 12.12 17.59
CA PRO A 138 23.22 10.79 17.25
C PRO A 138 24.10 9.74 17.95
N ARG A 139 23.51 8.63 18.41
CA ARG A 139 24.29 7.58 19.07
C ARG A 139 25.21 6.93 18.05
N ARG A 140 26.35 6.40 18.50
CA ARG A 140 27.27 5.73 17.57
C ARG A 140 26.62 4.49 16.92
N SER A 141 25.68 3.86 17.62
CA SER A 141 24.83 2.78 17.07
C SER A 141 23.95 3.26 15.92
N ASP A 142 23.39 4.46 16.04
CA ASP A 142 22.47 5.03 15.04
C ASP A 142 23.28 5.36 13.78
N LEU A 143 24.45 6.00 13.94
CA LEU A 143 25.38 6.25 12.84
C LEU A 143 25.88 4.97 12.17
N ALA A 144 26.17 3.91 12.94
CA ALA A 144 26.55 2.60 12.39
C ALA A 144 25.40 1.96 11.59
N GLY A 145 24.16 2.11 12.07
CA GLY A 145 22.95 1.70 11.36
C GLY A 145 22.74 2.47 10.05
N GLU A 146 22.88 3.80 10.09
CA GLU A 146 22.80 4.68 8.91
C GLU A 146 23.87 4.31 7.87
N ARG A 147 25.13 4.15 8.29
CA ARG A 147 26.22 3.74 7.39
C ARG A 147 25.96 2.35 6.79
N ARG A 148 25.46 1.41 7.57
CA ARG A 148 25.05 0.08 7.08
C ARG A 148 24.00 0.18 5.99
N CYS A 149 22.94 0.96 6.21
CA CYS A 149 21.90 1.20 5.21
C CYS A 149 22.48 1.84 3.94
N ALA A 150 23.31 2.87 4.08
CA ALA A 150 23.97 3.53 2.96
C ALA A 150 24.89 2.58 2.16
N ALA A 151 25.65 1.72 2.85
CA ALA A 151 26.49 0.68 2.26
C ALA A 151 25.67 -0.32 1.45
N ARG A 152 24.58 -0.82 2.03
CA ARG A 152 23.65 -1.74 1.36
C ARG A 152 23.04 -1.11 0.11
N GLU A 153 22.50 0.10 0.22
CA GLU A 153 21.91 0.79 -0.93
C GLU A 153 22.95 1.05 -2.03
N ALA A 154 24.19 1.38 -1.66
CA ALA A 154 25.27 1.59 -2.63
C ALA A 154 25.59 0.29 -3.39
N ALA A 155 25.64 -0.85 -2.69
CA ALA A 155 25.79 -2.16 -3.31
C ALA A 155 24.59 -2.51 -4.21
N GLU A 156 23.36 -2.28 -3.74
CA GLU A 156 22.16 -2.52 -4.54
C GLU A 156 22.13 -1.65 -5.81
N ARG A 157 22.51 -0.37 -5.73
CA ARG A 157 22.65 0.53 -6.90
C ARG A 157 23.69 0.03 -7.89
N ARG A 158 24.84 -0.44 -7.41
CA ARG A 158 25.89 -1.04 -8.26
C ARG A 158 25.36 -2.28 -8.97
N ASP A 159 24.74 -3.18 -8.23
CA ASP A 159 24.24 -4.46 -8.75
C ASP A 159 23.09 -4.24 -9.73
N TYR A 160 22.21 -3.28 -9.44
CA TYR A 160 21.17 -2.81 -10.36
C TYR A 160 21.77 -2.26 -11.66
N ALA A 161 22.82 -1.44 -11.60
CA ALA A 161 23.45 -0.89 -12.80
C ALA A 161 24.03 -2.01 -13.70
N VAL A 162 24.65 -3.03 -13.09
CA VAL A 162 25.12 -4.22 -13.80
C VAL A 162 23.94 -4.97 -14.42
N TRP A 163 22.90 -5.25 -13.65
CA TRP A 163 21.69 -5.94 -14.11
C TRP A 163 20.99 -5.18 -15.24
N ARG A 164 20.88 -3.85 -15.15
CA ARG A 164 20.23 -3.00 -16.16
C ARG A 164 21.00 -3.01 -17.48
N SER A 165 22.33 -3.05 -17.42
CA SER A 165 23.18 -3.13 -18.61
C SER A 165 22.98 -4.41 -19.43
N THR A 166 22.61 -5.52 -18.78
CA THR A 166 22.37 -6.81 -19.44
C THR A 166 20.94 -6.95 -19.95
N HIS A 167 19.98 -6.22 -19.37
CA HIS A 167 18.55 -6.34 -19.69
C HIS A 167 18.03 -5.30 -20.68
N GLN A 168 18.88 -4.34 -21.10
CA GLN A 168 18.64 -3.23 -22.04
C GLN A 168 17.38 -2.38 -21.76
N PRO A 169 17.49 -1.03 -21.78
CA PRO A 169 16.30 -0.18 -21.69
C PRO A 169 15.40 -0.33 -22.92
N SER A 170 14.13 0.06 -22.80
CA SER A 170 13.22 0.17 -23.94
C SER A 170 13.87 0.94 -25.10
N ASP A 171 13.80 0.36 -26.29
CA ASP A 171 14.26 1.01 -27.52
C ASP A 171 13.51 2.35 -27.70
N PRO A 172 14.20 3.50 -27.86
CA PRO A 172 13.57 4.78 -28.14
C PRO A 172 12.57 4.75 -29.31
N ALA A 173 12.77 3.85 -30.29
CA ALA A 173 11.83 3.63 -31.38
C ALA A 173 10.47 3.11 -30.90
N VAL A 174 10.41 2.30 -29.83
CA VAL A 174 9.17 1.80 -29.22
C VAL A 174 8.37 2.97 -28.65
N ARG A 175 9.01 3.89 -27.91
CA ARG A 175 8.35 5.09 -27.38
C ARG A 175 7.81 5.97 -28.50
N SER A 176 8.60 6.25 -29.54
CA SER A 176 8.16 7.06 -30.68
C SER A 176 6.98 6.42 -31.44
N ALA A 177 7.00 5.09 -31.60
CA ALA A 177 5.88 4.35 -32.18
C ALA A 177 4.62 4.42 -31.30
N ALA A 178 4.78 4.33 -29.97
CA ALA A 178 3.70 4.48 -29.01
C ALA A 178 3.08 5.90 -29.04
N GLU A 179 3.91 6.95 -29.09
CA GLU A 179 3.47 8.34 -29.24
C GLU A 179 2.66 8.53 -30.53
N SER A 180 3.17 8.03 -31.65
CA SER A 180 2.49 8.08 -32.94
C SER A 180 1.16 7.35 -32.93
N ARG A 181 1.08 6.22 -32.23
CA ARG A 181 -0.16 5.45 -32.05
C ARG A 181 -1.19 6.22 -31.24
N VAL A 182 -0.82 6.72 -30.05
CA VAL A 182 -1.72 7.50 -29.20
C VAL A 182 -2.23 8.74 -29.94
N ALA A 183 -1.35 9.49 -30.61
CA ALA A 183 -1.74 10.69 -31.35
C ALA A 183 -2.75 10.40 -32.46
N ARG A 184 -2.59 9.29 -33.19
CA ARG A 184 -3.50 8.87 -34.26
C ARG A 184 -4.87 8.45 -33.72
N ASP A 185 -4.88 7.69 -32.63
CA ASP A 185 -6.09 7.01 -32.15
C ASP A 185 -6.94 7.92 -31.22
N ARG A 186 -6.32 8.96 -30.63
CA ARG A 186 -6.92 9.87 -29.63
C ARG A 186 -8.30 10.43 -30.03
N ALA A 187 -8.44 11.02 -31.21
CA ALA A 187 -9.69 11.69 -31.61
C ALA A 187 -10.86 10.71 -31.76
N ALA A 188 -10.60 9.45 -32.13
CA ALA A 188 -11.63 8.41 -32.22
C ALA A 188 -12.07 7.96 -30.82
N ILE A 189 -11.09 7.79 -29.91
CA ILE A 189 -11.34 7.45 -28.51
C ILE A 189 -12.14 8.57 -27.83
N GLU A 190 -11.70 9.83 -27.89
CA GLU A 190 -12.41 10.96 -27.27
C GLU A 190 -13.86 11.05 -27.76
N ARG A 191 -14.09 10.89 -29.07
CA ARG A 191 -15.44 10.88 -29.64
C ARG A 191 -16.29 9.74 -29.08
N ARG A 192 -15.72 8.53 -28.97
CA ARG A 192 -16.41 7.37 -28.41
C ARG A 192 -16.91 7.64 -26.99
N PHE A 193 -16.07 8.22 -26.13
CA PHE A 193 -16.44 8.52 -24.74
C PHE A 193 -17.42 9.69 -24.62
N ALA A 194 -17.28 10.71 -25.46
CA ALA A 194 -18.24 11.80 -25.52
C ALA A 194 -19.64 11.31 -25.96
N ASP A 195 -19.71 10.42 -26.96
CA ASP A 195 -20.98 9.95 -27.51
C ASP A 195 -21.69 8.97 -26.55
N ASP A 196 -20.96 8.02 -25.96
CA ASP A 196 -21.57 6.95 -25.16
C ASP A 196 -21.72 7.31 -23.67
N TRP A 197 -20.74 7.99 -23.07
CA TRP A 197 -20.75 8.35 -21.64
C TRP A 197 -21.08 9.82 -21.39
N GLY A 198 -20.88 10.70 -22.37
CA GLY A 198 -21.05 12.14 -22.18
C GLY A 198 -19.94 12.78 -21.34
N ILE A 199 -18.76 12.16 -21.30
CA ILE A 199 -17.60 12.59 -20.49
C ILE A 199 -16.42 13.03 -21.36
N GLU A 200 -15.52 13.80 -20.76
CA GLU A 200 -14.23 14.18 -21.32
C GLU A 200 -13.12 13.36 -20.65
N LEU A 201 -12.35 12.60 -21.43
CA LEU A 201 -11.21 11.86 -20.90
C LEU A 201 -10.07 12.82 -20.54
N PRO A 202 -9.42 12.65 -19.37
CA PRO A 202 -8.29 13.49 -18.99
C PRO A 202 -7.04 13.16 -19.82
N ASP A 203 -6.15 14.13 -20.07
CA ASP A 203 -4.87 13.88 -20.75
C ASP A 203 -4.04 12.77 -20.07
N SER A 204 -4.17 12.62 -18.75
CA SER A 204 -3.46 11.61 -17.97
C SER A 204 -3.81 10.16 -18.37
N ILE A 205 -5.01 9.88 -18.90
CA ILE A 205 -5.33 8.51 -19.37
C ILE A 205 -4.61 8.20 -20.68
N PHE A 206 -4.40 9.19 -21.55
CA PHE A 206 -3.61 9.02 -22.76
C PHE A 206 -2.12 8.90 -22.45
N ARG A 207 -1.64 9.60 -21.42
CA ARG A 207 -0.28 9.40 -20.88
C ARG A 207 -0.09 7.99 -20.32
N TYR A 208 -1.08 7.48 -19.58
CA TYR A 208 -1.08 6.09 -19.11
C TYR A 208 -1.07 5.09 -20.27
N ARG A 209 -1.89 5.29 -21.31
CA ARG A 209 -1.83 4.46 -22.52
C ARG A 209 -0.46 4.50 -23.19
N LEU A 210 0.15 5.68 -23.29
CA LEU A 210 1.48 5.85 -23.85
C LEU A 210 2.53 5.10 -23.04
N PHE A 211 2.47 5.20 -21.71
CA PHE A 211 3.32 4.45 -20.79
C PHE A 211 3.22 2.94 -21.05
N LEU A 212 2.01 2.37 -21.06
CA LEU A 212 1.79 0.93 -21.31
C LEU A 212 2.38 0.47 -22.64
N LEU A 213 2.18 1.25 -23.70
CA LEU A 213 2.70 0.95 -25.03
C LEU A 213 4.23 1.11 -25.14
N SER A 214 4.86 1.81 -24.19
CA SER A 214 6.31 2.06 -24.16
C SER A 214 7.10 1.06 -23.30
N LEU A 215 6.41 0.17 -22.57
CA LEU A 215 7.06 -0.80 -21.69
C LEU A 215 7.79 -1.88 -22.50
N GLY A 216 9.05 -2.12 -22.16
CA GLY A 216 9.83 -3.26 -22.63
C GLY A 216 9.42 -4.56 -21.92
N PRO A 217 9.98 -5.72 -22.32
CA PRO A 217 9.62 -7.00 -21.72
C PRO A 217 9.84 -7.07 -20.20
N VAL A 218 10.88 -6.39 -19.71
CA VAL A 218 11.22 -6.33 -18.29
C VAL A 218 10.18 -5.54 -17.51
N GLU A 219 9.84 -4.35 -17.99
CA GLU A 219 8.87 -3.47 -17.34
C GLU A 219 7.45 -4.02 -17.46
N GLN A 220 7.10 -4.70 -18.56
CA GLN A 220 5.82 -5.42 -18.69
C GLN A 220 5.71 -6.55 -17.67
N ARG A 221 6.79 -7.31 -17.45
CA ARG A 221 6.82 -8.34 -16.42
C ARG A 221 6.71 -7.72 -15.02
N ALA A 222 7.44 -6.64 -14.75
CA ALA A 222 7.32 -5.91 -13.49
C ALA A 222 5.89 -5.42 -13.23
N LEU A 223 5.22 -4.85 -14.23
CA LEU A 223 3.84 -4.39 -14.11
C LEU A 223 2.89 -5.58 -13.82
N HIS A 224 3.11 -6.71 -14.48
CA HIS A 224 2.39 -7.93 -14.17
C HIS A 224 2.66 -8.44 -12.74
N ASP A 225 3.90 -8.36 -12.26
CA ASP A 225 4.29 -8.74 -10.89
C ASP A 225 3.64 -7.80 -9.84
N THR A 226 3.32 -6.54 -10.20
CA THR A 226 2.46 -5.67 -9.36
C THR A 226 0.98 -6.06 -9.36
N GLU A 227 0.62 -7.08 -10.16
CA GLU A 227 -0.71 -7.58 -10.44
C GLU A 227 -1.63 -6.57 -11.13
N LEU A 228 -1.07 -5.52 -11.72
CA LEU A 228 -1.81 -4.50 -12.44
C LEU A 228 -1.97 -4.88 -13.92
N ARG A 229 -3.15 -4.61 -14.46
CA ARG A 229 -3.41 -4.72 -15.90
C ARG A 229 -4.41 -3.67 -16.38
N PRO A 230 -4.27 -3.14 -17.61
CA PRO A 230 -5.30 -2.33 -18.22
C PRO A 230 -6.60 -3.14 -18.30
N PHE A 231 -7.74 -2.48 -18.03
CA PHE A 231 -9.06 -3.10 -18.06
C PHE A 231 -10.15 -2.04 -18.28
N GLY A 232 -11.40 -2.47 -18.45
CA GLY A 232 -12.56 -1.57 -18.52
C GLY A 232 -12.44 -0.65 -19.73
N ILE A 233 -12.41 0.66 -19.51
CA ILE A 233 -12.35 1.62 -20.63
C ILE A 233 -11.10 1.44 -21.51
N MET A 234 -10.02 0.85 -20.99
CA MET A 234 -8.80 0.62 -21.75
C MET A 234 -8.97 -0.44 -22.85
N ASP A 235 -9.94 -1.35 -22.73
CA ASP A 235 -10.23 -2.34 -23.79
C ASP A 235 -10.74 -1.65 -25.08
N LEU A 236 -11.36 -0.47 -24.93
CA LEU A 236 -11.84 0.36 -26.04
C LEU A 236 -10.74 1.23 -26.68
N PHE A 237 -9.53 1.28 -26.10
CA PHE A 237 -8.42 2.01 -26.71
C PHE A 237 -7.77 1.22 -27.85
N ASP A 238 -7.91 -0.10 -27.85
CA ASP A 238 -7.43 -0.97 -28.92
C ASP A 238 -8.41 -1.04 -30.10
N ASP A 239 -9.72 -1.02 -29.82
CA ASP A 239 -10.77 -0.91 -30.84
C ASP A 239 -11.92 0.00 -30.35
N PRO A 240 -11.84 1.33 -30.61
CA PRO A 240 -12.88 2.27 -30.21
C PRO A 240 -14.24 2.01 -30.87
N ALA A 241 -14.28 1.22 -31.95
CA ALA A 241 -15.51 0.86 -32.65
C ALA A 241 -16.14 -0.43 -32.12
N CYS A 242 -15.49 -1.12 -31.18
CA CYS A 242 -15.98 -2.38 -30.63
C CYS A 242 -17.34 -2.17 -29.93
N PRO A 243 -18.42 -2.81 -30.42
CA PRO A 243 -19.74 -2.64 -29.83
C PRO A 243 -19.90 -3.52 -28.59
N ALA A 244 -20.84 -3.14 -27.72
CA ALA A 244 -21.31 -4.02 -26.67
C ALA A 244 -22.09 -5.22 -27.22
N ARG A 245 -22.23 -6.26 -26.40
CA ARG A 245 -23.16 -7.38 -26.63
C ARG A 245 -24.58 -6.85 -26.85
N GLU A 246 -25.34 -7.56 -27.67
CA GLU A 246 -26.72 -7.19 -27.98
C GLU A 246 -27.56 -7.06 -26.70
N GLY A 247 -28.30 -5.95 -26.57
CA GLY A 247 -29.15 -5.68 -25.41
C GLY A 247 -28.42 -5.20 -24.16
N VAL A 248 -27.09 -5.03 -24.19
CA VAL A 248 -26.31 -4.51 -23.06
C VAL A 248 -25.80 -3.11 -23.36
N ASP A 249 -25.99 -2.20 -22.42
CA ASP A 249 -25.46 -0.84 -22.48
C ASP A 249 -23.94 -0.84 -22.30
N VAL A 250 -23.19 -0.21 -23.21
CA VAL A 250 -21.71 -0.20 -23.13
C VAL A 250 -21.17 0.50 -21.89
N ARG A 251 -21.95 1.41 -21.28
CA ARG A 251 -21.55 2.15 -20.06
C ARG A 251 -21.33 1.27 -18.83
N VAL A 252 -21.76 0.00 -18.87
CA VAL A 252 -21.50 -0.98 -17.82
C VAL A 252 -20.26 -1.85 -18.07
N HIS A 253 -19.51 -1.58 -19.13
CA HIS A 253 -18.24 -2.26 -19.36
C HIS A 253 -17.22 -1.94 -18.27
N GLY A 254 -16.68 -2.97 -17.62
CA GLY A 254 -15.71 -2.83 -16.54
C GLY A 254 -16.31 -2.34 -15.22
N ARG A 255 -17.65 -2.20 -15.14
CA ARG A 255 -18.35 -1.69 -13.96
C ARG A 255 -18.70 -2.83 -13.00
N TYR A 256 -18.16 -2.79 -11.80
CA TYR A 256 -18.44 -3.71 -10.71
C TYR A 256 -19.76 -3.37 -10.02
N TYR A 257 -20.29 -4.34 -9.26
CA TYR A 257 -21.57 -4.22 -8.59
C TYR A 257 -21.67 -2.97 -7.71
N ARG A 258 -20.59 -2.62 -7.01
CA ARG A 258 -20.53 -1.49 -6.08
C ARG A 258 -20.04 -0.18 -6.68
N ASP A 259 -19.64 -0.16 -7.95
CA ASP A 259 -19.12 1.05 -8.58
C ASP A 259 -20.19 2.14 -8.62
N PRO A 260 -19.95 3.30 -7.96
CA PRO A 260 -20.85 4.43 -8.09
C PRO A 260 -20.76 4.99 -9.52
N PRO A 261 -21.79 5.71 -10.00
CA PRO A 261 -21.82 6.25 -11.37
C PRO A 261 -20.62 7.15 -11.71
N GLU A 262 -20.04 7.83 -10.73
CA GLU A 262 -18.84 8.68 -10.85
C GLU A 262 -17.57 7.90 -11.16
N PHE A 263 -17.53 6.60 -10.83
CA PHE A 263 -16.35 5.75 -10.96
C PHE A 263 -16.34 5.05 -12.33
N LEU A 264 -15.24 5.20 -13.07
CA LEU A 264 -15.04 4.63 -14.39
C LEU A 264 -13.74 3.82 -14.47
N THR A 265 -13.86 2.50 -14.36
CA THR A 265 -12.74 1.55 -14.30
C THR A 265 -11.83 1.61 -15.53
N PHE A 266 -10.52 1.75 -15.31
CA PHE A 266 -9.48 1.72 -16.35
C PHE A 266 -8.35 0.71 -16.07
N MET A 267 -8.25 0.19 -14.85
CA MET A 267 -7.20 -0.74 -14.46
C MET A 267 -7.73 -1.71 -13.41
N HIS A 268 -7.31 -2.98 -13.52
CA HIS A 268 -7.58 -4.02 -12.56
C HIS A 268 -6.30 -4.35 -11.81
N GLY A 269 -6.40 -4.68 -10.53
CA GLY A 269 -5.31 -5.16 -9.69
C GLY A 269 -5.63 -6.52 -9.05
N GLY A 270 -4.60 -7.32 -8.77
CA GLY A 270 -4.55 -8.38 -7.76
C GLY A 270 -5.76 -9.28 -7.56
N THR A 271 -5.93 -9.69 -6.29
CA THR A 271 -7.05 -10.49 -5.78
C THR A 271 -8.21 -9.61 -5.32
N ASP A 272 -9.33 -10.24 -4.97
CA ASP A 272 -10.47 -9.62 -4.27
C ASP A 272 -11.18 -8.47 -4.99
N GLY A 273 -10.96 -8.41 -6.31
CA GLY A 273 -11.59 -7.43 -7.19
C GLY A 273 -11.04 -6.03 -6.95
N LEU A 274 -9.74 -5.89 -6.64
CA LEU A 274 -9.07 -4.59 -6.70
C LEU A 274 -9.17 -4.02 -8.11
N HIS A 275 -9.61 -2.77 -8.21
CA HIS A 275 -9.65 -2.05 -9.46
C HIS A 275 -9.61 -0.55 -9.22
N PHE A 276 -9.22 0.18 -10.26
CA PHE A 276 -8.96 1.61 -10.23
C PHE A 276 -9.83 2.29 -11.28
N GLY A 277 -10.38 3.43 -10.91
CA GLY A 277 -11.32 4.17 -11.73
C GLY A 277 -11.01 5.66 -11.76
N LEU A 278 -11.29 6.27 -12.92
CA LEU A 278 -11.37 7.71 -13.05
C LEU A 278 -12.64 8.19 -12.35
N TRP A 279 -12.56 9.31 -11.61
CA TRP A 279 -13.67 9.85 -10.83
C TRP A 279 -14.25 11.12 -11.46
N TYR A 280 -15.57 11.17 -11.66
CA TYR A 280 -16.27 12.27 -12.34
C TYR A 280 -17.36 12.89 -11.46
N ASP A 281 -17.01 13.73 -10.50
CA ASP A 281 -18.00 14.35 -9.60
C ASP A 281 -19.09 15.14 -10.35
N ASP A 282 -18.72 15.89 -11.39
CA ASP A 282 -19.63 16.70 -12.19
C ASP A 282 -20.26 15.92 -13.37
N GLY A 283 -19.87 14.66 -13.56
CA GLY A 283 -20.28 13.84 -14.68
C GLY A 283 -19.65 14.19 -16.03
N ARG A 284 -18.65 15.06 -16.08
CA ARG A 284 -18.03 15.49 -17.34
C ARG A 284 -16.51 15.46 -17.26
N THR A 285 -15.92 16.03 -16.22
CA THR A 285 -14.48 16.19 -16.05
C THR A 285 -13.95 15.30 -14.94
N CYS A 286 -12.79 14.69 -15.18
CA CYS A 286 -12.16 13.80 -14.22
C CYS A 286 -11.53 14.63 -13.09
N THR A 287 -11.89 14.32 -11.84
CA THR A 287 -11.39 14.98 -10.62
C THR A 287 -10.18 14.26 -10.03
N GLY A 288 -10.05 12.95 -10.26
CA GLY A 288 -8.92 12.16 -9.77
C GLY A 288 -9.09 10.68 -10.07
N VAL A 289 -8.25 9.86 -9.43
CA VAL A 289 -8.36 8.39 -9.44
C VAL A 289 -8.76 7.91 -8.06
N ALA A 290 -9.58 6.87 -8.01
CA ALA A 290 -9.91 6.15 -6.79
C ALA A 290 -9.74 4.64 -7.01
N SER A 291 -9.67 3.87 -5.93
CA SER A 291 -9.51 2.42 -6.01
C SER A 291 -10.04 1.72 -4.78
N TYR A 292 -10.61 0.54 -4.97
CA TYR A 292 -11.03 -0.30 -3.86
C TYR A 292 -11.12 -1.77 -4.26
N TYR A 293 -11.27 -2.61 -3.24
CA TYR A 293 -11.49 -4.04 -3.35
C TYR A 293 -12.99 -4.32 -3.32
N ASN A 294 -13.57 -4.72 -4.45
CA ASN A 294 -15.02 -4.96 -4.53
C ASN A 294 -15.50 -6.01 -3.51
N ASN A 295 -14.65 -6.99 -3.16
CA ASN A 295 -15.03 -8.11 -2.30
C ASN A 295 -14.65 -7.95 -0.80
N ASP A 296 -13.78 -7.00 -0.45
CA ASP A 296 -13.28 -6.86 0.94
C ASP A 296 -13.99 -5.78 1.76
N GLY A 297 -14.97 -5.09 1.15
CA GLY A 297 -15.85 -4.16 1.86
C GLY A 297 -15.22 -2.84 2.28
N GLY A 298 -13.98 -2.55 1.88
CA GLY A 298 -13.40 -1.21 1.99
C GLY A 298 -14.06 -0.21 1.04
N GLY A 299 -14.17 1.04 1.47
CA GLY A 299 -14.62 2.15 0.64
C GLY A 299 -13.68 2.45 -0.53
N VAL A 300 -14.21 3.18 -1.51
CA VAL A 300 -13.58 3.70 -2.73
C VAL A 300 -12.42 4.67 -2.42
N GLY A 301 -12.48 5.33 -1.26
CA GLY A 301 -11.53 6.37 -0.86
C GLY A 301 -11.73 7.68 -1.64
N LEU A 302 -11.10 8.75 -1.15
CA LEU A 302 -11.18 10.06 -1.81
C LEU A 302 -10.45 10.03 -3.17
N PRO A 303 -11.06 10.56 -4.24
CA PRO A 303 -10.42 10.61 -5.55
C PRO A 303 -9.24 11.58 -5.51
N SER A 304 -8.07 11.11 -5.93
CA SER A 304 -6.87 11.93 -6.00
C SER A 304 -5.94 11.47 -7.13
N GLY A 305 -5.08 12.38 -7.56
CA GLY A 305 -4.01 12.08 -8.49
C GLY A 305 -4.44 11.56 -9.86
N THR A 306 -3.52 10.86 -10.53
CA THR A 306 -3.65 10.38 -11.91
C THR A 306 -3.48 8.86 -12.04
N PRO A 307 -3.82 8.28 -13.20
CA PRO A 307 -3.58 6.86 -13.45
C PRO A 307 -2.13 6.41 -13.22
N LEU A 308 -1.13 7.23 -13.55
CA LEU A 308 0.27 6.87 -13.32
C LEU A 308 0.69 7.03 -11.86
N GLU A 309 0.09 7.97 -11.13
CA GLU A 309 0.30 8.06 -9.68
C GLU A 309 -0.28 6.84 -8.94
N ALA A 310 -1.42 6.30 -9.39
CA ALA A 310 -1.96 5.04 -8.85
C ALA A 310 -1.04 3.83 -9.14
N VAL A 311 -0.43 3.77 -10.34
CA VAL A 311 0.60 2.76 -10.64
C VAL A 311 1.82 2.96 -9.76
N ARG A 312 2.28 4.20 -9.59
CA ARG A 312 3.41 4.56 -8.71
C ARG A 312 3.16 4.10 -7.28
N GLU A 313 1.99 4.40 -6.72
CA GLU A 313 1.64 3.98 -5.37
C GLU A 313 1.72 2.46 -5.20
N ARG A 314 1.24 1.68 -6.19
CA ARG A 314 1.33 0.21 -6.14
C ARG A 314 2.78 -0.28 -6.21
N ILE A 315 3.62 0.32 -7.05
CA ILE A 315 5.05 0.01 -7.12
C ILE A 315 5.69 0.25 -5.75
N GLU A 316 5.42 1.39 -5.11
CA GLU A 316 6.05 1.72 -3.83
C GLU A 316 5.52 0.86 -2.67
N ARG A 317 4.24 0.45 -2.68
CA ARG A 317 3.74 -0.54 -1.70
C ARG A 317 4.44 -1.89 -1.84
N LEU A 318 4.67 -2.35 -3.07
CA LEU A 318 5.37 -3.61 -3.30
C LEU A 318 6.88 -3.49 -2.97
N GLN A 319 7.48 -2.34 -3.26
CA GLN A 319 8.84 -2.02 -2.83
C GLN A 319 8.97 -2.10 -1.31
N ALA A 320 8.09 -1.44 -0.55
CA ALA A 320 8.08 -1.50 0.92
C ALA A 320 7.93 -2.94 1.45
N HIS A 321 7.07 -3.75 0.81
CA HIS A 321 6.95 -5.17 1.13
C HIS A 321 8.28 -5.91 0.91
N HIS A 322 8.94 -5.71 -0.23
CA HIS A 322 10.25 -6.31 -0.50
C HIS A 322 11.36 -5.78 0.42
N ASP A 323 11.30 -4.52 0.85
CA ASP A 323 12.22 -3.95 1.85
C ASP A 323 12.07 -4.67 3.19
N SER A 324 10.83 -4.91 3.62
CA SER A 324 10.51 -5.69 4.81
C SER A 324 11.00 -7.14 4.71
N GLU A 325 10.74 -7.81 3.58
CA GLU A 325 11.15 -9.22 3.36
C GLU A 325 12.67 -9.40 3.26
N ALA A 326 13.37 -8.42 2.70
CA ALA A 326 14.82 -8.47 2.60
C ALA A 326 15.53 -8.44 3.97
N GLY A 327 14.81 -8.03 5.03
CA GLY A 327 15.34 -7.85 6.38
C GLY A 327 16.42 -6.80 6.45
N GLU A 328 17.05 -6.60 7.62
CA GLU A 328 18.08 -5.57 7.81
C GLU A 328 19.52 -6.09 7.70
N ASP A 329 19.74 -7.37 8.02
CA ASP A 329 21.06 -7.87 8.46
C ASP A 329 21.83 -8.71 7.44
N GLY A 330 21.28 -8.96 6.25
CA GLY A 330 21.83 -9.91 5.29
C GLY A 330 21.82 -9.46 3.84
N PRO A 331 22.53 -10.18 2.96
CA PRO A 331 22.39 -10.00 1.52
C PRO A 331 20.96 -10.37 1.11
N ILE A 332 20.40 -9.58 0.19
CA ILE A 332 19.09 -9.84 -0.40
C ILE A 332 19.17 -11.16 -1.19
N ALA A 333 18.17 -12.02 -1.05
CA ALA A 333 18.05 -13.22 -1.87
C ALA A 333 18.03 -12.84 -3.37
N ALA A 334 18.67 -13.66 -4.22
CA ALA A 334 18.91 -13.27 -5.62
C ALA A 334 17.62 -13.08 -6.44
N ASP A 335 16.59 -13.87 -6.15
CA ASP A 335 15.25 -13.76 -6.72
C ASP A 335 14.54 -12.46 -6.28
N LEU A 336 14.54 -12.17 -4.98
CA LEU A 336 13.99 -10.92 -4.44
C LEU A 336 14.74 -9.68 -4.97
N ALA A 337 16.07 -9.76 -5.11
CA ALA A 337 16.87 -8.71 -5.72
C ALA A 337 16.48 -8.47 -7.19
N GLU A 338 16.28 -9.55 -7.97
CA GLU A 338 15.83 -9.42 -9.35
C GLU A 338 14.43 -8.79 -9.45
N GLU A 339 13.51 -9.16 -8.55
CA GLU A 339 12.17 -8.56 -8.45
C GLU A 339 12.23 -7.06 -8.17
N ARG A 340 13.03 -6.64 -7.18
CA ARG A 340 13.28 -5.22 -6.89
C ARG A 340 13.88 -4.48 -8.08
N PHE A 341 14.82 -5.10 -8.80
CA PHE A 341 15.41 -4.49 -10.00
C PHE A 341 14.39 -4.31 -11.13
N ARG A 342 13.48 -5.27 -11.32
CA ARG A 342 12.37 -5.14 -12.26
C ARG A 342 11.42 -3.99 -11.87
N LEU A 343 11.06 -3.89 -10.58
CA LEU A 343 10.24 -2.78 -10.08
C LEU A 343 10.91 -1.43 -10.25
N ARG A 344 12.20 -1.33 -9.93
CA ARG A 344 12.98 -0.12 -10.14
C ARG A 344 13.00 0.30 -11.62
N ALA A 345 13.19 -0.64 -12.54
CA ALA A 345 13.15 -0.35 -13.98
C ALA A 345 11.77 0.17 -14.43
N LEU A 346 10.67 -0.41 -13.91
CA LEU A 346 9.32 0.07 -14.17
C LEU A 346 9.11 1.49 -13.63
N ARG A 347 9.55 1.74 -12.39
CA ARG A 347 9.55 3.06 -11.73
C ARG A 347 10.29 4.09 -12.57
N GLU A 348 11.51 3.78 -13.03
CA GLU A 348 12.31 4.71 -13.84
C GLU A 348 11.60 5.10 -15.13
N VAL A 349 10.96 4.14 -15.82
CA VAL A 349 10.17 4.45 -17.03
C VAL A 349 8.96 5.32 -16.69
N LEU A 350 8.22 5.00 -15.63
CA LEU A 350 7.08 5.77 -15.14
C LEU A 350 7.47 7.22 -14.84
N MET A 351 8.59 7.41 -14.15
CA MET A 351 9.15 8.73 -13.78
C MET A 351 9.47 9.61 -15.00
N THR A 352 9.66 9.03 -16.19
CA THR A 352 9.83 9.80 -17.44
C THR A 352 8.52 10.33 -18.03
N PHE A 353 7.38 9.87 -17.54
CA PHE A 353 6.05 10.33 -17.92
C PHE A 353 5.45 11.24 -16.85
N GLU A 354 5.58 10.86 -15.57
CA GLU A 354 4.95 11.53 -14.43
C GLU A 354 5.70 11.21 -13.15
N THR A 355 5.55 11.99 -12.08
CA THR A 355 6.19 11.78 -10.75
C THR A 355 7.73 11.79 -10.74
N GLY A 356 8.39 12.29 -11.78
CA GLY A 356 9.86 12.43 -11.80
C GLY A 356 10.41 13.41 -10.78
N ASP A 357 9.55 14.26 -10.22
CA ASP A 357 9.79 15.18 -9.11
C ASP A 357 9.66 14.53 -7.72
N ARG A 358 9.36 13.22 -7.65
CA ARG A 358 9.14 12.44 -6.42
C ARG A 358 10.18 11.31 -6.30
N PRO A 359 11.42 11.61 -5.88
CA PRO A 359 12.51 10.64 -5.85
C PRO A 359 12.37 9.56 -4.77
N GLU A 360 11.51 9.76 -3.77
CA GLU A 360 11.29 8.86 -2.64
C GLU A 360 10.76 7.50 -3.11
N GLU A 361 11.18 6.42 -2.45
CA GLU A 361 10.82 5.03 -2.77
C GLU A 361 10.27 4.32 -1.52
N GLY A 362 9.50 3.25 -1.72
CA GLY A 362 9.02 2.40 -0.63
C GLY A 362 8.20 3.18 0.41
N ASP A 363 8.48 2.97 1.70
CA ASP A 363 7.79 3.65 2.80
C ASP A 363 8.00 5.17 2.79
N ALA A 364 9.18 5.64 2.42
CA ALA A 364 9.47 7.08 2.37
C ALA A 364 8.56 7.81 1.37
N TYR A 365 8.17 7.16 0.27
CA TYR A 365 7.17 7.70 -0.66
C TYR A 365 5.80 7.85 0.02
N HIS A 366 5.34 6.82 0.72
CA HIS A 366 4.03 6.84 1.39
C HIS A 366 3.97 7.83 2.55
N GLU A 367 5.06 8.00 3.28
CA GLU A 367 5.17 9.01 4.34
C GLU A 367 5.14 10.42 3.78
N THR A 368 5.85 10.67 2.67
CA THR A 368 5.97 12.01 2.07
C THR A 368 4.70 12.44 1.35
N TYR A 369 4.05 11.52 0.63
CA TYR A 369 2.88 11.81 -0.20
C TYR A 369 1.57 11.29 0.39
N ARG A 370 1.55 11.02 1.69
CA ARG A 370 0.30 10.73 2.40
C ARG A 370 -0.65 11.91 2.26
N VAL A 371 -1.94 11.61 2.25
CA VAL A 371 -2.99 12.63 2.41
C VAL A 371 -2.69 13.45 3.68
N GLU A 372 -2.81 14.76 3.58
CA GLU A 372 -2.53 15.71 4.66
C GLU A 372 -3.30 15.33 5.95
N ASP A 373 -2.63 15.48 7.10
CA ASP A 373 -3.20 15.13 8.41
C ASP A 373 -4.53 15.86 8.69
N GLU A 374 -4.71 17.09 8.20
CA GLU A 374 -5.97 17.83 8.34
C GLU A 374 -7.14 17.12 7.64
N VAL A 375 -6.94 16.63 6.40
CA VAL A 375 -7.98 15.88 5.66
C VAL A 375 -8.22 14.52 6.30
N LEU A 376 -7.19 13.90 6.87
CA LEU A 376 -7.34 12.66 7.64
C LEU A 376 -8.23 12.87 8.88
N GLU A 377 -7.99 13.93 9.65
CA GLU A 377 -8.70 14.18 10.92
C GLU A 377 -10.10 14.78 10.71
N ASP A 378 -10.22 15.82 9.88
CA ASP A 378 -11.44 16.63 9.75
C ASP A 378 -12.30 16.26 8.53
N GLY A 379 -11.75 15.52 7.57
CA GLY A 379 -12.39 15.17 6.31
C GLY A 379 -12.46 16.33 5.30
N ASP A 380 -12.72 16.02 4.04
CA ASP A 380 -12.85 16.98 2.95
C ASP A 380 -14.07 17.89 3.19
N PRO A 381 -13.89 19.22 3.38
CA PRO A 381 -14.98 20.14 3.67
C PRO A 381 -16.00 20.29 2.53
N SER A 382 -15.66 19.86 1.31
CA SER A 382 -16.53 19.92 0.14
C SER A 382 -17.40 18.67 -0.04
N ARG A 383 -17.17 17.59 0.75
CA ARG A 383 -17.83 16.30 0.55
C ARG A 383 -18.59 15.84 1.78
N PHE A 384 -19.81 15.38 1.54
CA PHE A 384 -20.53 14.58 2.52
C PHE A 384 -19.97 13.17 2.61
N GLU A 385 -19.86 12.65 3.83
CA GLU A 385 -19.49 11.26 4.09
C GLU A 385 -20.53 10.29 3.47
N THR A 386 -20.09 9.27 2.74
CA THR A 386 -20.95 8.21 2.17
C THR A 386 -20.42 6.82 2.52
N LEU A 387 -21.29 5.80 2.53
CA LEU A 387 -20.92 4.41 2.84
C LEU A 387 -19.89 3.82 1.87
N ASP A 388 -19.86 4.33 0.64
CA ASP A 388 -18.88 3.92 -0.36
C ASP A 388 -17.51 4.57 -0.16
N GLY A 389 -17.33 5.50 0.79
CA GLY A 389 -16.03 6.11 1.11
C GLY A 389 -15.50 7.15 0.10
N GLY A 390 -16.13 7.31 -1.07
CA GLY A 390 -15.73 8.32 -2.06
C GLY A 390 -16.25 9.73 -1.77
N GLY A 391 -17.26 9.85 -0.91
CA GLY A 391 -17.91 11.10 -0.54
C GLY A 391 -18.68 11.78 -1.66
N ALA A 392 -19.74 12.50 -1.33
CA ALA A 392 -20.61 13.16 -2.29
C ALA A 392 -20.36 14.68 -2.34
N LEU A 393 -19.97 15.20 -3.50
CA LEU A 393 -19.85 16.63 -3.77
C LEU A 393 -21.23 17.22 -4.13
N ALA A 394 -21.87 17.91 -3.18
CA ALA A 394 -23.11 18.65 -3.37
C ALA A 394 -23.26 19.77 -2.32
N ASP A 395 -24.06 20.78 -2.63
CA ASP A 395 -24.48 21.80 -1.67
C ASP A 395 -25.83 21.40 -1.04
N GLY A 396 -26.04 21.73 0.24
CA GLY A 396 -27.33 21.57 0.92
C GLY A 396 -27.21 20.85 2.26
N GLU A 397 -28.28 20.16 2.65
CA GLU A 397 -28.32 19.33 3.86
C GLU A 397 -28.69 17.88 3.50
N SER A 398 -28.17 16.92 4.28
CA SER A 398 -28.57 15.52 4.19
C SER A 398 -29.68 15.18 5.19
N VAL A 399 -30.68 14.40 4.75
CA VAL A 399 -31.74 13.83 5.60
C VAL A 399 -31.19 12.93 6.71
N VAL A 400 -30.06 12.27 6.46
CA VAL A 400 -29.31 11.52 7.47
C VAL A 400 -28.14 12.38 7.95
N PRO A 401 -28.03 12.72 9.24
CA PRO A 401 -26.88 13.46 9.78
C PRO A 401 -25.58 12.72 9.47
N ARG A 402 -24.60 13.42 8.90
CA ARG A 402 -23.31 12.86 8.47
C ARG A 402 -22.20 13.89 8.57
N GLY A 403 -20.96 13.41 8.68
CA GLY A 403 -19.77 14.24 8.72
C GLY A 403 -19.27 14.63 7.33
N ARG A 404 -18.00 15.05 7.31
CA ARG A 404 -17.21 15.23 6.09
C ARG A 404 -16.58 13.91 5.69
N GLN A 405 -16.42 13.67 4.39
CA GLN A 405 -15.77 12.45 3.92
C GLN A 405 -14.29 12.46 4.32
N ARG A 406 -13.84 11.42 5.02
CA ARG A 406 -12.43 11.18 5.32
C ARG A 406 -11.80 10.20 4.32
N PRO A 407 -10.46 10.14 4.22
CA PRO A 407 -9.76 9.15 3.39
C PRO A 407 -9.97 7.70 3.84
N TYR A 408 -10.41 7.50 5.09
CA TYR A 408 -10.73 6.21 5.67
C TYR A 408 -12.16 6.19 6.19
N ASP A 409 -12.77 5.01 6.15
CA ASP A 409 -14.14 4.82 6.60
C ASP A 409 -14.23 4.94 8.13
N GLY A 410 -15.16 5.76 8.62
CA GLY A 410 -15.53 5.75 10.03
C GLY A 410 -16.25 4.45 10.37
N TYR A 411 -15.52 3.40 10.75
CA TYR A 411 -16.05 2.03 10.92
C TYR A 411 -17.37 1.98 11.70
N ASP A 412 -17.44 2.67 12.84
CA ASP A 412 -18.65 2.73 13.67
C ASP A 412 -19.81 3.44 12.94
N TRP A 413 -19.54 4.54 12.25
CA TRP A 413 -20.55 5.26 11.48
C TRP A 413 -21.07 4.41 10.31
N CYS A 414 -20.17 3.84 9.50
CA CYS A 414 -20.50 2.98 8.37
C CYS A 414 -21.32 1.76 8.81
N THR A 415 -20.87 1.08 9.88
CA THR A 415 -21.57 -0.10 10.42
C THR A 415 -22.96 0.25 10.93
N ASN A 416 -23.10 1.35 11.66
CA ASN A 416 -24.39 1.79 12.18
C ASN A 416 -25.36 2.21 11.08
N LEU A 417 -24.89 2.98 10.09
CA LEU A 417 -25.73 3.42 8.98
C LEU A 417 -26.14 2.25 8.09
N HIS A 418 -25.21 1.36 7.76
CA HIS A 418 -25.51 0.13 7.02
C HIS A 418 -26.55 -0.73 7.78
N GLY A 419 -26.37 -0.91 9.10
CA GLY A 419 -27.35 -1.60 9.95
C GLY A 419 -28.74 -0.97 9.88
N GLN A 420 -28.83 0.36 10.00
CA GLN A 420 -30.12 1.08 9.89
C GLN A 420 -30.78 0.87 8.52
N MET A 421 -30.02 0.88 7.43
CA MET A 421 -30.54 0.67 6.08
C MET A 421 -31.04 -0.76 5.83
N VAL A 422 -30.44 -1.74 6.51
CA VAL A 422 -30.80 -3.15 6.37
C VAL A 422 -31.94 -3.54 7.30
N GLU A 423 -31.91 -3.06 8.54
CA GLU A 423 -32.81 -3.51 9.61
C GLU A 423 -34.09 -2.67 9.72
N HIS A 424 -34.14 -1.47 9.14
CA HIS A 424 -35.25 -0.54 9.28
C HIS A 424 -35.77 0.01 7.93
N PRO A 425 -36.31 -0.85 7.04
CA PRO A 425 -36.77 -0.45 5.71
C PRO A 425 -37.87 0.63 5.73
N ASP A 426 -38.72 0.66 6.76
CA ASP A 426 -39.76 1.70 6.92
C ASP A 426 -39.14 3.09 7.17
N ALA A 427 -38.05 3.15 7.94
CA ALA A 427 -37.33 4.40 8.17
C ALA A 427 -36.64 4.88 6.88
N VAL A 428 -36.05 3.95 6.12
CA VAL A 428 -35.46 4.23 4.81
C VAL A 428 -36.50 4.80 3.85
N ALA A 429 -37.72 4.23 3.78
CA ALA A 429 -38.78 4.73 2.92
C ALA A 429 -39.19 6.18 3.25
N VAL A 430 -39.19 6.55 4.55
CA VAL A 430 -39.42 7.93 4.99
C VAL A 430 -38.28 8.85 4.53
N TRP A 431 -37.02 8.43 4.67
CA TRP A 431 -35.86 9.19 4.20
C TRP A 431 -35.87 9.39 2.67
N VAL A 432 -36.18 8.34 1.90
CA VAL A 432 -36.30 8.39 0.44
C VAL A 432 -37.35 9.42 0.02
N THR A 433 -38.53 9.37 0.65
CA THR A 433 -39.63 10.30 0.34
C THR A 433 -39.24 11.76 0.60
N GLU A 434 -38.61 12.04 1.75
CA GLU A 434 -38.16 13.39 2.08
C GLU A 434 -37.00 13.85 1.18
N ALA A 435 -36.04 12.96 0.87
CA ALA A 435 -34.92 13.27 -0.02
C ALA A 435 -35.39 13.64 -1.44
N LEU A 436 -36.34 12.90 -2.01
CA LEU A 436 -36.93 13.23 -3.32
C LEU A 436 -37.68 14.56 -3.29
N LYS A 437 -38.43 14.82 -2.21
CA LYS A 437 -39.15 16.08 -2.03
C LYS A 437 -38.19 17.28 -1.96
N ARG A 438 -37.09 17.16 -1.21
CA ARG A 438 -36.04 18.19 -1.13
C ARG A 438 -35.35 18.39 -2.48
N CYS A 439 -35.02 17.31 -3.17
CA CYS A 439 -34.42 17.36 -4.50
C CYS A 439 -35.32 18.08 -5.50
N ALA A 440 -36.62 17.82 -5.50
CA ALA A 440 -37.60 18.53 -6.33
C ALA A 440 -37.72 20.02 -5.97
N ALA A 441 -37.36 20.40 -4.75
CA ALA A 441 -37.29 21.79 -4.29
C ALA A 441 -35.92 22.46 -4.55
N GLY A 442 -34.96 21.75 -5.15
CA GLY A 442 -33.63 22.25 -5.51
C GLY A 442 -32.51 21.88 -4.54
N ASP A 443 -32.80 21.17 -3.46
CA ASP A 443 -31.79 20.63 -2.53
C ASP A 443 -31.54 19.15 -2.82
N SER A 444 -30.55 18.88 -3.67
CA SER A 444 -30.21 17.53 -4.15
C SER A 444 -29.27 16.75 -3.23
N ALA A 445 -28.68 17.38 -2.20
CA ALA A 445 -27.66 16.75 -1.36
C ALA A 445 -28.19 15.46 -0.73
N SER A 446 -29.37 15.54 -0.10
CA SER A 446 -30.03 14.40 0.52
C SER A 446 -30.28 13.23 -0.44
N ALA A 447 -30.69 13.51 -1.68
CA ALA A 447 -30.95 12.47 -2.66
C ALA A 447 -29.66 11.84 -3.18
N LEU A 448 -28.62 12.64 -3.42
CA LEU A 448 -27.32 12.13 -3.85
C LEU A 448 -26.68 11.24 -2.79
N THR A 449 -26.60 11.73 -1.55
CA THR A 449 -25.91 11.02 -0.48
C THR A 449 -26.64 9.72 -0.10
N LEU A 450 -27.96 9.78 0.12
CA LEU A 450 -28.76 8.60 0.44
C LEU A 450 -28.81 7.60 -0.73
N GLY A 451 -28.88 8.09 -1.96
CA GLY A 451 -28.87 7.25 -3.16
C GLY A 451 -27.57 6.44 -3.29
N ARG A 452 -26.42 7.05 -2.99
CA ARG A 452 -25.11 6.35 -2.98
C ARG A 452 -25.02 5.32 -1.87
N ASP A 453 -25.46 5.68 -0.66
CA ASP A 453 -25.46 4.75 0.47
C ASP A 453 -26.33 3.51 0.18
N LEU A 454 -27.54 3.71 -0.37
CA LEU A 454 -28.42 2.60 -0.75
C LEU A 454 -27.88 1.79 -1.92
N HIS A 455 -27.20 2.43 -2.88
CA HIS A 455 -26.50 1.73 -3.96
C HIS A 455 -25.44 0.79 -3.36
N TRP A 456 -24.64 1.27 -2.42
CA TRP A 456 -23.61 0.46 -1.77
C TRP A 456 -24.19 -0.69 -0.93
N ALA A 457 -25.21 -0.39 -0.12
CA ALA A 457 -25.83 -1.31 0.84
C ALA A 457 -26.87 -2.27 0.22
N SER A 458 -27.18 -2.16 -1.07
CA SER A 458 -28.29 -2.90 -1.68
C SER A 458 -28.14 -4.41 -1.55
N GLY A 459 -26.94 -4.95 -1.80
CA GLY A 459 -26.65 -6.39 -1.65
C GLY A 459 -27.56 -7.32 -2.47
N GLY A 460 -28.12 -6.83 -3.58
CA GLY A 460 -29.07 -7.53 -4.46
C GLY A 460 -30.54 -7.38 -4.06
N ASP A 461 -30.87 -6.55 -3.07
CA ASP A 461 -32.25 -6.28 -2.68
C ASP A 461 -32.94 -5.36 -3.69
N ASP A 462 -33.96 -5.88 -4.38
CA ASP A 462 -34.66 -5.19 -5.47
C ASP A 462 -35.24 -3.82 -5.08
N GLU A 463 -35.81 -3.69 -3.86
CA GLU A 463 -36.43 -2.45 -3.43
C GLU A 463 -35.39 -1.38 -3.11
N ARG A 464 -34.30 -1.74 -2.41
CA ARG A 464 -33.18 -0.81 -2.20
C ARG A 464 -32.51 -0.41 -3.51
N GLU A 465 -32.31 -1.34 -4.44
CA GLU A 465 -31.77 -1.01 -5.77
C GLU A 465 -32.66 -0.03 -6.53
N ARG A 466 -33.98 -0.23 -6.48
CA ARG A 466 -34.97 0.68 -7.09
C ARG A 466 -34.94 2.07 -6.43
N GLN A 467 -34.87 2.14 -5.10
CA GLN A 467 -34.80 3.40 -4.37
C GLN A 467 -33.49 4.14 -4.63
N ALA A 468 -32.35 3.44 -4.65
CA ALA A 468 -31.05 3.99 -5.00
C ALA A 468 -31.08 4.59 -6.41
N HIS A 469 -31.60 3.83 -7.38
CA HIS A 469 -31.77 4.27 -8.77
C HIS A 469 -32.62 5.55 -8.86
N GLU A 470 -33.79 5.58 -8.21
CA GLU A 470 -34.71 6.73 -8.24
C GLU A 470 -34.05 8.00 -7.67
N LEU A 471 -33.41 7.89 -6.51
CA LEU A 471 -32.73 9.00 -5.85
C LEU A 471 -31.55 9.54 -6.66
N LEU A 472 -30.67 8.65 -7.14
CA LEU A 472 -29.48 9.03 -7.89
C LEU A 472 -29.86 9.71 -9.21
N VAL A 473 -30.81 9.16 -9.97
CA VAL A 473 -31.27 9.76 -11.23
C VAL A 473 -31.88 11.15 -10.98
N ALA A 474 -32.69 11.30 -9.93
CA ALA A 474 -33.27 12.60 -9.58
C ALA A 474 -32.18 13.62 -9.19
N ALA A 475 -31.24 13.22 -8.32
CA ALA A 475 -30.16 14.07 -7.84
C ALA A 475 -29.25 14.53 -8.98
N TYR A 476 -28.77 13.60 -9.81
CA TYR A 476 -27.89 13.95 -10.94
C TYR A 476 -28.57 14.87 -11.94
N ARG A 477 -29.86 14.67 -12.25
CA ARG A 477 -30.61 15.59 -13.13
C ARG A 477 -30.75 16.97 -12.51
N ALA A 478 -31.06 17.06 -11.21
CA ALA A 478 -31.16 18.34 -10.49
C ALA A 478 -29.82 19.09 -10.47
N LEU A 479 -28.70 18.37 -10.37
CA LEU A 479 -27.34 18.91 -10.41
C LEU A 479 -26.83 19.20 -11.84
N GLY A 480 -27.62 18.89 -12.89
CA GLY A 480 -27.21 19.05 -14.28
C GLY A 480 -26.21 17.98 -14.80
N ARG A 481 -26.00 16.91 -14.04
CA ARG A 481 -25.05 15.80 -14.31
C ARG A 481 -25.71 14.67 -15.13
N ASN A 482 -26.27 15.00 -16.29
CA ASN A 482 -27.12 14.07 -17.07
C ASN A 482 -26.42 12.79 -17.52
N SER A 483 -25.11 12.84 -17.76
CA SER A 483 -24.25 11.68 -18.05
C SER A 483 -24.30 10.66 -16.92
N LEU A 484 -24.09 11.10 -15.67
CA LEU A 484 -24.17 10.23 -14.48
C LEU A 484 -25.56 9.63 -14.32
N ALA A 485 -26.63 10.40 -14.53
CA ALA A 485 -28.00 9.86 -14.52
C ALA A 485 -28.18 8.73 -15.56
N GLY A 486 -27.63 8.90 -16.76
CA GLY A 486 -27.65 7.87 -17.80
C GLY A 486 -26.82 6.63 -17.46
N ILE A 487 -25.68 6.82 -16.78
CA ILE A 487 -24.84 5.73 -16.26
C ILE A 487 -25.59 4.99 -15.14
N THR A 488 -26.27 5.69 -14.23
CA THR A 488 -27.12 5.08 -13.20
C THR A 488 -28.22 4.24 -13.83
N ASP A 489 -28.92 4.77 -14.84
CA ASP A 489 -29.96 4.04 -15.60
C ASP A 489 -29.41 2.77 -16.28
N ALA A 490 -28.20 2.84 -16.84
CA ALA A 490 -27.53 1.70 -17.46
C ALA A 490 -27.10 0.66 -16.41
N HIS A 491 -26.49 1.11 -15.33
CA HIS A 491 -25.99 0.24 -14.27
C HIS A 491 -27.14 -0.50 -13.61
N HIS A 492 -28.21 0.17 -13.17
CA HIS A 492 -29.36 -0.48 -12.53
C HIS A 492 -29.97 -1.59 -13.42
N ARG A 493 -30.15 -1.33 -14.73
CA ARG A 493 -30.69 -2.33 -15.68
C ARG A 493 -29.81 -3.55 -15.88
N HIS A 494 -28.51 -3.43 -15.65
CA HIS A 494 -27.52 -4.47 -15.96
C HIS A 494 -26.65 -4.86 -14.75
N ARG A 495 -27.07 -4.48 -13.54
CA ARG A 495 -26.27 -4.61 -12.32
C ARG A 495 -25.99 -6.05 -11.94
N GLY A 496 -26.94 -6.95 -12.22
CA GLY A 496 -26.84 -8.39 -11.98
C GLY A 496 -26.12 -9.18 -13.08
N LEU A 497 -25.36 -8.55 -13.97
CA LEU A 497 -24.58 -9.29 -14.97
C LEU A 497 -23.51 -10.16 -14.29
N PRO A 498 -23.29 -11.41 -14.74
CA PRO A 498 -22.31 -12.31 -14.14
C PRO A 498 -20.86 -11.93 -14.46
N GLN A 499 -20.64 -11.02 -15.41
CA GLN A 499 -19.33 -10.52 -15.80
C GLN A 499 -19.41 -9.06 -16.23
N VAL A 500 -18.36 -8.31 -15.91
CA VAL A 500 -18.25 -6.88 -16.22
C VAL A 500 -17.69 -6.63 -17.64
N ASN A 501 -17.15 -7.65 -18.31
CA ASN A 501 -16.83 -7.56 -19.73
C ASN A 501 -18.12 -7.70 -20.56
N VAL A 502 -18.48 -6.64 -21.28
CA VAL A 502 -19.70 -6.58 -22.08
C VAL A 502 -19.45 -6.32 -23.55
N LEU A 503 -18.18 -6.23 -23.99
CA LEU A 503 -17.82 -6.04 -25.39
C LEU A 503 -18.02 -7.34 -26.18
N ARG A 504 -18.20 -7.22 -27.50
CA ARG A 504 -18.20 -8.38 -28.39
C ARG A 504 -16.77 -8.83 -28.66
N THR A 505 -16.53 -10.12 -28.43
CA THR A 505 -15.30 -10.83 -28.79
C THR A 505 -15.30 -11.24 -30.25
#